data_AF-A0A8I0PJH9-F1
#
_entry.id   AF-A0A8I0PJH9-F1
#
_cell.length_a   1.000
_cell.length_b   1.000
_cell.length_c   1.000
_cell.angle_alpha   90.00
_cell.angle_beta   90.00
_cell.angle_gamma   90.00
#
_symmetry.space_group_name_H-M   'P 1'
#
loop_
_entity.id
_entity.type
_entity.pdbx_description
1 polymer ?
#
loop_
_entity_poly.entity_id
_entity_poly.type
_entity_poly.pdbx_seq_one_letter_code
_entity_poly.pdbx_strand_id
1 'polypeptide(L)'
;MGLFKRTRKSESAAQTGDRADLSTLVLQGEDMIDQLAHAHMSWGLGSADRWGLDQRTGLITWTFADRIATAPAQILGSFSPTSGSWLWAWANESILPEMSRDARSVREWAQAHGHAALTQPKIDADEEAAVTLAALAVRITEATGFYRGPGANSVAIITFGPVTLTAEDGSTSTFDVHVD
;
A
#
# COMPACT_ATOMS: atom_id res chain seq x y z
N MET A 1 -5.43 56.72 8.69
CA MET A 1 -6.27 55.58 8.25
C MET A 1 -5.38 54.36 8.21
N GLY A 2 -5.69 53.37 9.06
CA GLY A 2 -4.83 52.23 9.33
C GLY A 2 -5.24 50.95 8.60
N LEU A 3 -4.44 49.93 8.90
CA LEU A 3 -4.58 48.49 8.65
C LEU A 3 -4.53 48.04 7.19
N PHE A 4 -3.50 47.25 6.86
CA PHE A 4 -3.60 45.85 6.40
C PHE A 4 -2.18 45.25 6.36
N LYS A 5 -1.72 44.69 7.48
CA LYS A 5 -0.61 43.73 7.50
C LYS A 5 -0.94 42.68 8.55
N ARG A 6 -1.34 41.49 8.09
CA ARG A 6 -1.16 40.16 8.71
C ARG A 6 -2.15 39.21 8.06
N THR A 7 -1.64 38.23 7.31
CA THR A 7 -1.78 36.78 7.56
C THR A 7 -1.08 36.08 6.38
N ARG A 8 0.16 35.63 6.57
CA ARG A 8 0.87 34.76 5.61
C ARG A 8 1.96 33.89 6.26
N LYS A 9 2.29 34.15 7.53
CA LYS A 9 3.37 33.47 8.26
C LYS A 9 2.92 32.18 8.95
N SER A 10 1.64 32.08 9.30
CA SER A 10 1.03 30.91 9.97
C SER A 10 0.78 29.74 9.01
N GLU A 11 0.29 30.00 7.80
CA GLU A 11 0.13 28.96 6.76
C GLU A 11 1.47 28.39 6.32
N SER A 12 2.47 29.23 6.08
CA SER A 12 3.79 28.78 5.61
C SER A 12 4.48 27.87 6.63
N ALA A 13 4.39 28.15 7.94
CA ALA A 13 5.05 27.33 8.96
C ALA A 13 4.34 25.98 9.18
N ALA A 14 3.00 25.96 9.19
CA ALA A 14 2.22 24.73 9.29
C ALA A 14 2.40 23.83 8.06
N GLN A 15 2.41 24.43 6.87
CA GLN A 15 2.56 23.71 5.60
C GLN A 15 3.99 23.20 5.36
N THR A 16 5.00 23.84 5.96
CA THR A 16 6.37 23.32 5.99
C THR A 16 6.53 22.16 6.97
N GLY A 17 5.88 22.22 8.15
CA GLY A 17 5.85 21.09 9.10
C GLY A 17 5.13 19.87 8.53
N ASP A 18 3.94 20.07 7.97
CA ASP A 18 3.10 19.03 7.37
C ASP A 18 3.80 18.32 6.18
N ARG A 19 4.53 19.10 5.37
CA ARG A 19 5.35 18.56 4.28
C ARG A 19 6.56 17.79 4.80
N ALA A 20 7.18 18.25 5.89
CA ALA A 20 8.28 17.54 6.53
C ALA A 20 7.79 16.20 7.10
N ASP A 21 6.62 16.17 7.73
CA ASP A 21 6.00 14.96 8.28
C ASP A 21 5.69 13.94 7.18
N LEU A 22 5.10 14.36 6.06
CA LEU A 22 4.89 13.47 4.90
C LEU A 22 6.19 12.94 4.32
N SER A 23 7.22 13.79 4.18
CA SER A 23 8.51 13.35 3.64
C SER A 23 9.18 12.31 4.55
N THR A 24 9.03 12.44 5.87
CA THR A 24 9.51 11.44 6.82
C THR A 24 8.73 10.13 6.68
N LEU A 25 7.41 10.18 6.56
CA LEU A 25 6.60 8.97 6.40
C LEU A 25 6.88 8.24 5.08
N VAL A 26 7.14 8.98 4.00
CA VAL A 26 7.55 8.38 2.72
C VAL A 26 8.88 7.66 2.87
N LEU A 27 9.90 8.30 3.45
CA LEU A 27 11.21 7.68 3.65
C LEU A 27 11.13 6.43 4.54
N GLN A 28 10.34 6.49 5.61
CA GLN A 28 10.09 5.32 6.46
C GLN A 28 9.37 4.21 5.70
N GLY A 29 8.38 4.57 4.88
CA GLY A 29 7.64 3.61 4.06
C GLY A 29 8.49 2.93 2.99
N GLU A 30 9.42 3.67 2.37
CA GLU A 30 10.39 3.11 1.42
C GLU A 30 11.31 2.10 2.10
N ASP A 31 11.87 2.46 3.26
CA ASP A 31 12.72 1.56 4.05
C ASP A 31 11.94 0.31 4.52
N MET A 32 10.70 0.48 4.98
CA MET A 32 9.81 -0.64 5.32
C MET A 32 9.57 -1.56 4.12
N ILE A 33 9.29 -1.02 2.93
CA ILE A 33 9.09 -1.82 1.71
C ILE A 33 10.33 -2.66 1.41
N ASP A 34 11.53 -2.07 1.51
CA ASP A 34 12.79 -2.78 1.27
C ASP A 34 13.03 -3.90 2.30
N GLN A 35 12.79 -3.61 3.58
CA GLN A 35 12.90 -4.61 4.66
C GLN A 35 11.90 -5.76 4.47
N LEU A 36 10.64 -5.46 4.16
CA LEU A 36 9.59 -6.46 3.90
C LEU A 36 9.93 -7.31 2.68
N ALA A 37 10.40 -6.69 1.60
CA ALA A 37 10.83 -7.40 0.40
C ALA A 37 11.95 -8.39 0.75
N HIS A 38 12.98 -7.95 1.49
CA HIS A 38 14.08 -8.80 1.91
C HIS A 38 13.61 -9.96 2.81
N ALA A 39 12.77 -9.68 3.81
CA ALA A 39 12.28 -10.69 4.74
C ALA A 39 11.47 -11.78 4.03
N HIS A 40 10.59 -11.40 3.10
CA HIS A 40 9.73 -12.34 2.39
C HIS A 40 10.41 -13.11 1.25
N MET A 41 11.62 -12.72 0.83
CA MET A 41 12.42 -13.54 -0.08
C MET A 41 12.73 -14.93 0.51
N SER A 42 12.81 -15.05 1.84
CA SER A 42 13.16 -16.30 2.53
C SER A 42 12.18 -17.45 2.24
N TRP A 43 10.88 -17.16 2.08
CA TRP A 43 9.88 -18.16 1.72
C TRP A 43 9.65 -18.26 0.20
N GLY A 44 10.27 -17.38 -0.58
CA GLY A 44 10.21 -17.38 -2.05
C GLY A 44 9.31 -16.30 -2.66
N LEU A 45 8.96 -15.22 -1.94
CA LEU A 45 8.27 -14.10 -2.59
C LEU A 45 9.10 -13.60 -3.78
N GLY A 46 8.45 -13.45 -4.94
CA GLY A 46 9.09 -13.04 -6.19
C GLY A 46 9.57 -14.19 -7.08
N SER A 47 9.51 -15.44 -6.64
CA SER A 47 9.84 -16.63 -7.46
C SER A 47 8.66 -17.57 -7.72
N ALA A 48 7.44 -17.17 -7.33
CA ALA A 48 6.23 -17.94 -7.60
C ALA A 48 5.89 -17.98 -9.09
N ASP A 49 5.42 -19.13 -9.57
CA ASP A 49 5.01 -19.33 -10.97
C ASP A 49 3.75 -18.55 -11.31
N ARG A 50 2.85 -18.41 -10.33
CA ARG A 50 1.60 -17.66 -10.46
C ARG A 50 1.17 -17.08 -9.12
N TRP A 51 0.37 -16.04 -9.20
CA TRP A 51 -0.33 -15.47 -8.07
C TRP A 51 -1.82 -15.30 -8.39
N GLY A 52 -2.63 -15.19 -7.35
CA GLY A 52 -4.05 -14.86 -7.46
C GLY A 52 -4.55 -14.21 -6.18
N LEU A 53 -5.58 -13.38 -6.30
CA LEU A 53 -6.25 -12.74 -5.17
C LEU A 53 -7.74 -13.04 -5.26
N ASP A 54 -8.28 -13.70 -4.24
CA ASP A 54 -9.71 -13.92 -4.11
C ASP A 54 -10.30 -12.89 -3.14
N GLN A 55 -11.07 -11.96 -3.68
CA GLN A 55 -11.69 -10.90 -2.89
C GLN A 55 -12.74 -11.43 -1.90
N ARG A 56 -13.38 -12.57 -2.19
CA ARG A 56 -14.43 -13.13 -1.32
C ARG A 56 -13.85 -13.78 -0.08
N THR A 57 -12.70 -14.43 -0.22
CA THR A 57 -11.99 -15.04 0.90
C THR A 57 -11.00 -14.08 1.55
N GLY A 58 -10.59 -13.04 0.84
CA GLY A 58 -9.57 -12.09 1.27
C GLY A 58 -8.16 -12.66 1.24
N LEU A 59 -7.94 -13.74 0.50
CA LEU A 59 -6.65 -14.43 0.44
C LEU A 59 -5.92 -14.12 -0.86
N ILE A 60 -4.68 -13.66 -0.73
CA ILE A 60 -3.69 -13.76 -1.80
C ILE A 60 -3.07 -15.16 -1.75
N THR A 61 -2.83 -15.74 -2.92
CA THR A 61 -2.22 -17.05 -3.10
C THR A 61 -1.07 -16.94 -4.08
N TRP A 62 0.09 -17.49 -3.70
CA TRP A 62 1.22 -17.72 -4.60
C TRP A 62 1.40 -19.22 -4.77
N THR A 63 1.52 -19.68 -6.02
CA THR A 63 1.79 -21.09 -6.31
C THR A 63 3.21 -21.25 -6.80
N PHE A 64 3.89 -22.24 -6.23
CA PHE A 64 5.20 -22.73 -6.63
C PHE A 64 5.06 -24.16 -7.17
N ALA A 65 6.13 -24.69 -7.75
CA ALA A 65 6.17 -26.08 -8.20
C ALA A 65 5.90 -27.11 -7.10
N ASP A 66 6.30 -26.83 -5.86
CA ASP A 66 6.33 -27.79 -4.74
C ASP A 66 5.48 -27.36 -3.53
N ARG A 67 4.86 -26.18 -3.57
CA ARG A 67 4.08 -25.64 -2.44
C ARG A 67 3.14 -24.51 -2.86
N ILE A 68 2.26 -24.15 -1.93
CA ILE A 68 1.38 -22.99 -2.02
C ILE A 68 1.67 -22.07 -0.83
N ALA A 69 1.75 -20.76 -1.07
CA ALA A 69 1.75 -19.75 -0.03
C ALA A 69 0.43 -18.98 -0.06
N THR A 70 -0.18 -18.74 1.11
CA THR A 70 -1.41 -17.94 1.24
C THR A 70 -1.27 -16.91 2.33
N ALA A 71 -1.92 -15.75 2.19
CA ALA A 71 -1.97 -14.74 3.24
C ALA A 71 -3.29 -13.97 3.18
N PRO A 72 -3.81 -13.47 4.32
CA PRO A 72 -4.85 -12.44 4.28
C PRO A 72 -4.29 -11.19 3.61
N ALA A 73 -5.07 -10.56 2.74
CA ALA A 73 -4.63 -9.44 1.93
C ALA A 73 -5.66 -8.32 1.87
N GLN A 74 -5.17 -7.12 1.62
CA GLN A 74 -5.96 -5.93 1.32
C GLN A 74 -5.40 -5.26 0.06
N ILE A 75 -6.27 -4.57 -0.67
CA ILE A 75 -5.89 -3.79 -1.85
C ILE A 75 -5.78 -2.33 -1.40
N LEU A 76 -4.61 -1.72 -1.59
CA LEU A 76 -4.39 -0.30 -1.36
C LEU A 76 -4.95 0.52 -2.52
N GLY A 77 -4.62 0.11 -3.74
CA GLY A 77 -5.03 0.79 -4.95
C GLY A 77 -4.45 0.13 -6.19
N SER A 78 -4.57 0.82 -7.31
CA SER A 78 -3.98 0.37 -8.57
C SER A 78 -3.35 1.54 -9.32
N PHE A 79 -2.13 1.33 -9.81
CA PHE A 79 -1.45 2.25 -10.71
C PHE A 79 -1.66 1.81 -12.16
N SER A 80 -2.07 2.72 -13.03
CA SER A 80 -2.19 2.50 -14.46
C SER A 80 -1.16 3.35 -15.21
N PRO A 81 -0.09 2.73 -15.77
CA PRO A 81 0.91 3.44 -16.55
C PRO A 81 0.31 4.12 -17.79
N THR A 82 -0.63 3.45 -18.46
CA THR A 82 -1.28 3.96 -19.68
C THR A 82 -2.07 5.23 -19.44
N SER A 83 -2.72 5.35 -18.28
CA SER A 83 -3.51 6.54 -17.96
C SER A 83 -2.79 7.54 -17.05
N GLY A 84 -1.56 7.24 -16.63
CA GLY A 84 -0.79 8.08 -15.71
C GLY A 84 -1.55 8.37 -14.42
N SER A 85 -2.13 7.34 -13.79
CA SER A 85 -2.95 7.56 -12.62
C SER A 85 -2.94 6.44 -11.59
N TRP A 86 -3.16 6.85 -10.35
CA TRP A 86 -3.46 6.00 -9.20
C TRP A 86 -4.94 6.05 -8.87
N LEU A 87 -5.56 4.89 -8.64
CA LEU A 87 -6.93 4.77 -8.13
C LEU A 87 -6.91 4.05 -6.80
N TRP A 88 -7.42 4.68 -5.74
CA TRP A 88 -7.54 4.03 -4.44
C TRP A 88 -8.58 2.92 -4.44
N ALA A 89 -8.33 1.86 -3.68
CA ALA A 89 -9.23 0.71 -3.66
C ALA A 89 -10.64 1.05 -3.13
N TRP A 90 -10.75 1.95 -2.15
CA TRP A 90 -12.04 2.39 -1.61
C TRP A 90 -12.89 3.18 -2.63
N ALA A 91 -12.29 3.66 -3.71
CA ALA A 91 -12.96 4.38 -4.79
C ALA A 91 -13.29 3.50 -6.00
N ASN A 92 -12.87 2.24 -5.99
CA ASN A 92 -13.07 1.31 -7.09
C ASN A 92 -14.26 0.38 -6.79
N GLU A 93 -15.38 0.58 -7.49
CA GLU A 93 -16.63 -0.19 -7.28
C GLU A 93 -16.50 -1.70 -7.58
N SER A 94 -15.46 -2.11 -8.31
CA SER A 94 -15.17 -3.53 -8.57
C SER A 94 -14.44 -4.22 -7.40
N ILE A 95 -14.00 -3.46 -6.40
CA ILE A 95 -13.35 -3.97 -5.21
C ILE A 95 -14.37 -4.08 -4.08
N LEU A 96 -14.45 -5.26 -3.45
CA LEU A 96 -15.32 -5.47 -2.30
C LEU A 96 -14.91 -4.56 -1.13
N PRO A 97 -15.85 -3.96 -0.39
CA PRO A 97 -15.53 -3.04 0.71
C PRO A 97 -14.59 -3.63 1.77
N GLU A 98 -14.70 -4.92 2.04
CA GLU A 98 -13.85 -5.69 2.96
C GLU A 98 -12.40 -5.86 2.50
N MET A 99 -12.11 -5.61 1.21
CA MET A 99 -10.78 -5.67 0.61
C MET A 99 -10.05 -4.32 0.59
N SER A 100 -10.70 -3.24 1.02
CA SER A 100 -10.16 -1.88 0.96
C SER A 100 -9.90 -1.25 2.34
N ARG A 101 -9.78 -2.05 3.41
CA ARG A 101 -9.65 -1.52 4.78
C ARG A 101 -8.38 -0.68 4.93
N ASP A 102 -7.27 -1.14 4.38
CA ASP A 102 -5.99 -0.43 4.45
C ASP A 102 -6.05 0.88 3.68
N ALA A 103 -6.63 0.86 2.47
CA ALA A 103 -6.86 2.07 1.69
C ALA A 103 -7.78 3.08 2.42
N ARG A 104 -8.81 2.59 3.13
CA ARG A 104 -9.69 3.43 3.95
C ARG A 104 -8.96 4.01 5.15
N SER A 105 -8.09 3.24 5.80
CA SER A 105 -7.25 3.71 6.91
C SER A 105 -6.33 4.84 6.47
N VAL A 106 -5.73 4.74 5.28
CA VAL A 106 -4.95 5.85 4.69
C VAL A 106 -5.81 7.09 4.47
N ARG A 107 -7.03 6.92 3.95
CA ARG A 107 -7.96 8.05 3.75
C ARG A 107 -8.35 8.71 5.08
N GLU A 108 -8.68 7.92 6.09
CA GLU A 108 -9.05 8.40 7.43
C GLU A 108 -7.88 9.14 8.09
N TRP A 109 -6.68 8.57 8.01
CA TRP A 109 -5.45 9.22 8.46
C TRP A 109 -5.23 10.56 7.73
N ALA A 110 -5.33 10.58 6.41
CA ALA A 110 -5.14 11.79 5.62
C ALA A 110 -6.16 12.88 5.97
N GLN A 111 -7.41 12.51 6.24
CA GLN A 111 -8.45 13.45 6.68
C GLN A 111 -8.13 14.04 8.06
N ALA A 112 -7.68 13.22 9.01
CA ALA A 112 -7.32 13.65 10.35
C ALA A 112 -6.13 14.63 10.37
N HIS A 113 -5.21 14.49 9.41
CA HIS A 113 -3.98 15.31 9.31
C HIS A 113 -4.09 16.44 8.27
N GLY A 114 -5.24 16.60 7.60
CA GLY A 114 -5.47 17.73 6.67
C GLY A 114 -4.87 17.54 5.26
N HIS A 115 -4.49 16.32 4.87
CA HIS A 115 -3.90 16.02 3.57
C HIS A 115 -4.96 15.72 2.50
N ALA A 116 -5.70 16.75 2.07
CA ALA A 116 -6.82 16.60 1.14
C ALA A 116 -6.47 15.89 -0.19
N ALA A 117 -5.23 16.01 -0.68
CA ALA A 117 -4.79 15.35 -1.91
C ALA A 117 -4.88 13.82 -1.84
N LEU A 118 -4.58 13.23 -0.68
CA LEU A 118 -4.63 11.77 -0.46
C LEU A 118 -6.07 11.25 -0.29
N THR A 119 -7.03 12.16 -0.13
CA THR A 119 -8.46 11.82 0.00
C THR A 119 -9.19 11.81 -1.34
N GLN A 120 -8.52 12.23 -2.42
CA GLN A 120 -9.08 12.17 -3.77
C GLN A 120 -9.16 10.72 -4.22
N PRO A 121 -10.27 10.29 -4.86
CA PRO A 121 -10.44 8.90 -5.29
C PRO A 121 -9.38 8.46 -6.29
N LYS A 122 -9.04 9.35 -7.21
CA LYS A 122 -8.07 9.16 -8.27
C LYS A 122 -7.06 10.30 -8.24
N ILE A 123 -5.78 9.97 -8.40
CA ILE A 123 -4.67 10.91 -8.38
C ILE A 123 -3.91 10.76 -9.70
N ASP A 124 -3.59 11.86 -10.37
CA ASP A 124 -2.66 11.84 -11.49
C ASP A 124 -1.28 11.49 -10.93
N ALA A 125 -0.70 10.40 -11.41
CA ALA A 125 0.50 9.82 -10.87
C ALA A 125 1.30 9.18 -12.00
N ASP A 126 2.60 9.49 -12.07
CA ASP A 126 3.55 8.66 -12.79
C ASP A 126 4.02 7.51 -11.89
N GLU A 127 5.02 6.75 -12.35
CA GLU A 127 5.53 5.62 -11.57
C GLU A 127 6.19 6.05 -10.26
N GLU A 128 6.92 7.17 -10.26
CA GLU A 128 7.56 7.72 -9.05
C GLU A 128 6.50 8.12 -8.02
N ALA A 129 5.48 8.88 -8.43
CA ALA A 129 4.37 9.24 -7.57
C ALA A 129 3.60 8.02 -7.05
N ALA A 130 3.41 6.97 -7.87
CA ALA A 130 2.78 5.74 -7.45
C ALA A 130 3.60 4.98 -6.39
N VAL A 131 4.94 4.97 -6.51
CA VAL A 131 5.84 4.42 -5.49
C VAL A 131 5.74 5.23 -4.20
N THR A 132 5.75 6.57 -4.27
CA THR A 132 5.56 7.44 -3.10
C THR A 132 4.23 7.16 -2.38
N LEU A 133 3.13 7.02 -3.14
CA LEU A 133 1.82 6.70 -2.57
C LEU A 133 1.79 5.33 -1.89
N ALA A 134 2.45 4.34 -2.50
CA ALA A 134 2.58 2.99 -1.93
C ALA A 134 3.41 2.99 -0.64
N ALA A 135 4.57 3.65 -0.63
CA ALA A 135 5.43 3.79 0.55
C ALA A 135 4.68 4.45 1.70
N LEU A 136 4.04 5.58 1.44
CA LEU A 136 3.24 6.29 2.44
C LEU A 136 2.12 5.39 3.00
N ALA A 137 1.41 4.66 2.13
CA ALA A 137 0.34 3.76 2.55
C ALA A 137 0.85 2.59 3.40
N VAL A 138 1.96 1.95 3.01
CA VAL A 138 2.60 0.88 3.79
C VAL A 138 2.98 1.38 5.18
N ARG A 139 3.56 2.58 5.26
CA ARG A 139 3.92 3.18 6.56
C ARG A 139 2.72 3.47 7.44
N ILE A 140 1.66 4.06 6.89
CA ILE A 140 0.45 4.42 7.65
C ILE A 140 -0.30 3.18 8.14
N THR A 141 -0.30 2.12 7.32
CA THR A 141 -1.05 0.89 7.61
C THR A 141 -0.26 -0.11 8.43
N GLU A 142 1.03 0.16 8.68
CA GLU A 142 1.96 -0.73 9.39
C GLU A 142 1.93 -2.13 8.77
N ALA A 143 1.90 -2.18 7.43
CA ALA A 143 1.72 -3.43 6.71
C ALA A 143 2.91 -4.38 6.97
N THR A 144 2.59 -5.65 7.21
CA THR A 144 3.58 -6.72 7.42
C THR A 144 4.02 -7.40 6.14
N GLY A 145 3.54 -6.93 4.99
CA GLY A 145 3.80 -7.51 3.67
C GLY A 145 3.31 -6.60 2.55
N PHE A 146 4.07 -6.55 1.46
CA PHE A 146 3.81 -5.69 0.31
C PHE A 146 4.01 -6.47 -1.00
N TYR A 147 3.04 -6.37 -1.91
CA TYR A 147 3.09 -7.04 -3.21
C TYR A 147 2.55 -6.15 -4.34
N ARG A 148 3.32 -6.08 -5.43
CA ARG A 148 2.88 -5.50 -6.72
C ARG A 148 2.30 -6.63 -7.56
N GLY A 149 0.98 -6.67 -7.69
CA GLY A 149 0.25 -7.64 -8.51
C GLY A 149 0.08 -7.14 -9.94
N PRO A 150 0.90 -7.57 -10.92
CA PRO A 150 0.78 -7.12 -12.30
C PRO A 150 -0.52 -7.63 -12.92
N GLY A 151 -1.35 -6.70 -13.39
CA GLY A 151 -2.51 -6.97 -14.23
C GLY A 151 -2.26 -6.59 -15.70
N ALA A 152 -3.28 -6.71 -16.53
CA ALA A 152 -3.14 -6.46 -17.98
C ALA A 152 -2.78 -5.00 -18.31
N ASN A 153 -3.40 -4.03 -17.61
CA ASN A 153 -3.26 -2.58 -17.90
C ASN A 153 -2.92 -1.73 -16.66
N SER A 154 -2.79 -2.39 -15.51
CA SER A 154 -2.53 -1.74 -14.21
C SER A 154 -1.80 -2.71 -13.29
N VAL A 155 -1.15 -2.14 -12.28
CA VAL A 155 -0.51 -2.89 -11.20
C VAL A 155 -1.35 -2.67 -9.95
N ALA A 156 -1.91 -3.76 -9.41
CA ALA A 156 -2.56 -3.74 -8.11
C ALA A 156 -1.48 -3.65 -7.02
N ILE A 157 -1.70 -2.76 -6.05
CA ILE A 157 -0.83 -2.62 -4.88
C ILE A 157 -1.55 -3.25 -3.70
N ILE A 158 -0.93 -4.30 -3.17
CA ILE A 158 -1.53 -5.22 -2.20
C ILE A 158 -0.67 -5.24 -0.95
N THR A 159 -1.30 -5.10 0.20
CA THR A 159 -0.73 -5.40 1.50
C THR A 159 -1.18 -6.78 1.94
N PHE A 160 -0.34 -7.49 2.68
CA PHE A 160 -0.68 -8.83 3.17
C PHE A 160 -0.12 -9.10 4.57
N GLY A 161 -0.84 -9.96 5.29
CA GLY A 161 -0.52 -10.38 6.65
C GLY A 161 0.42 -11.58 6.71
N PRO A 162 0.39 -12.34 7.83
CA PRO A 162 1.18 -13.56 7.98
C PRO A 162 0.95 -14.56 6.84
N VAL A 163 2.04 -15.14 6.34
CA VAL A 163 2.05 -16.08 5.22
C VAL A 163 2.00 -17.50 5.74
N THR A 164 1.06 -18.30 5.24
CA THR A 164 1.00 -19.74 5.47
C THR A 164 1.48 -20.48 4.25
N LEU A 165 2.57 -21.24 4.40
CA LEU A 165 3.07 -22.18 3.41
C LEU A 165 2.40 -23.53 3.61
N THR A 166 1.99 -24.17 2.52
CA THR A 166 1.44 -25.53 2.50
C THR A 166 2.21 -26.35 1.48
N ALA A 167 2.91 -27.38 1.95
CA ALA A 167 3.65 -28.30 1.08
C ALA A 167 2.71 -29.34 0.43
N GLU A 168 3.21 -30.10 -0.55
CA GLU A 168 2.43 -31.13 -1.24
C GLU A 168 1.88 -32.23 -0.31
N ASP A 169 2.59 -32.54 0.77
CA ASP A 169 2.16 -33.51 1.79
C ASP A 169 1.11 -32.95 2.76
N GLY A 170 0.71 -31.69 2.60
CA GLY A 170 -0.26 -30.99 3.43
C GLY A 170 0.32 -30.40 4.71
N SER A 171 1.63 -30.53 4.97
CA SER A 171 2.27 -29.86 6.10
C SER A 171 2.24 -28.33 5.91
N THR A 172 2.02 -27.61 7.01
CA THR A 172 1.91 -26.15 7.00
C THR A 172 2.93 -25.48 7.92
N SER A 173 3.44 -24.34 7.49
CA SER A 173 4.24 -23.44 8.32
C SER A 173 3.80 -21.99 8.14
N THR A 174 3.96 -21.17 9.17
CA THR A 174 3.58 -19.75 9.16
C THR A 174 4.81 -18.87 9.28
N PHE A 175 4.85 -17.84 8.45
CA PHE A 175 5.87 -16.80 8.42
C PHE A 175 5.22 -15.46 8.71
N ASP A 176 5.70 -14.79 9.75
CA ASP A 176 5.17 -13.51 10.22
C ASP A 176 6.34 -12.52 10.36
N VAL A 177 6.19 -11.34 9.76
CA VAL A 177 7.23 -10.31 9.69
C VAL A 177 6.72 -9.06 10.35
N HIS A 178 7.53 -8.53 11.26
CA HIS A 178 7.33 -7.23 11.85
C HIS A 178 8.58 -6.40 11.57
N VAL A 179 8.39 -5.24 10.94
CA VAL A 179 9.43 -4.23 10.74
C VAL A 179 9.06 -3.04 11.62
N ASP A 180 10.05 -2.52 12.35
CA ASP A 180 9.88 -1.42 13.32
C ASP A 180 9.88 -0.04 12.65
#